data_AF-B7ETY8-F1
#
_entry.id   AF-B7ETY8-F1
#
_cell.length_a   1.000
_cell.length_b   1.000
_cell.length_c   1.000
_cell.angle_alpha   90.00
_cell.angle_beta   90.00
_cell.angle_gamma   90.00
#
_symmetry.space_group_name_H-M   'P 1'
#
loop_
_entity.id
_entity.type
_entity.pdbx_description
1 polymer ?
#
loop_
_entity_poly.entity_id
_entity_poly.type
_entity_poly.pdbx_seq_one_letter_code
_entity_poly.pdbx_strand_id
1 'polypeptide(L)'
;MLARARVTASFRLLVLGGRAFVHRFRPAFQTRDLFTIWGVLQLLRRYPGRVPDLDLMFDCADWPVVRTHLYRGKHAAFMPPLFSYCGDDRTLDIVFPDWSFWGWPEINIKPWDALRQDLKDGNNRVKWLDRVPYAYWKGNPAVAVTRQELVNCNVSTTKDWNARIYKQDWFRESKAGYKDSNLGSQCTHRYKIYIEGSAWSVSQKYILACDSMTLLVTPRYYDFFSRSLMPIQHYWPVHNDNKCDSIKYAVDWGNSHKQLGYITCFCLIKYGPIL
;
A
#
# COMPACT_ATOMS: atom_id res chain seq x y z
N MET A 1 19.47 11.70 -20.64
CA MET A 1 18.80 11.31 -19.37
C MET A 1 17.66 10.32 -19.62
N LEU A 2 16.61 10.71 -20.35
CA LEU A 2 15.41 9.88 -20.61
C LEU A 2 15.65 8.56 -21.34
N ALA A 3 16.59 8.50 -22.29
CA ALA A 3 16.92 7.26 -23.01
C ALA A 3 17.40 6.13 -22.08
N ARG A 4 18.01 6.46 -20.93
CA ARG A 4 18.44 5.47 -19.93
C ARG A 4 17.25 4.93 -19.13
N ALA A 5 16.29 5.80 -18.78
CA ALA A 5 15.06 5.39 -18.09
C ALA A 5 14.22 4.43 -18.96
N ARG A 6 14.29 4.56 -20.28
CA ARG A 6 13.58 3.69 -21.24
C ARG A 6 13.91 2.20 -21.08
N VAL A 7 15.10 1.85 -20.58
CA VAL A 7 15.51 0.44 -20.42
C VAL A 7 14.53 -0.33 -19.52
N THR A 8 14.00 0.32 -18.49
CA THR A 8 13.04 -0.28 -17.55
C THR A 8 11.66 0.37 -17.63
N ALA A 9 11.47 1.52 -18.27
CA ALA A 9 10.13 2.11 -18.36
C ALA A 9 9.12 1.17 -19.03
N SER A 10 7.92 1.06 -18.47
CA SER A 10 6.75 0.45 -19.10
C SER A 10 6.17 1.37 -20.16
N PHE A 11 6.08 2.68 -19.87
CA PHE A 11 5.61 3.69 -20.81
C PHE A 11 6.32 5.04 -20.60
N ARG A 12 6.23 5.89 -21.62
CA ARG A 12 6.52 7.32 -21.57
C ARG A 12 5.21 8.09 -21.66
N LEU A 13 5.06 9.11 -20.83
CA LEU A 13 3.91 10.03 -20.86
C LEU A 13 4.42 11.45 -21.03
N LEU A 14 3.90 12.14 -22.03
CA LEU A 14 4.11 13.57 -22.22
C LEU A 14 2.81 14.31 -21.94
N VAL A 15 2.89 15.44 -21.25
CA VAL A 15 1.81 16.45 -21.25
C VAL A 15 2.33 17.64 -22.02
N LEU A 16 1.59 18.07 -23.05
CA LEU A 16 1.89 19.25 -23.86
C LEU A 16 0.62 20.05 -24.05
N GLY A 17 0.61 21.31 -23.62
CA GLY A 17 -0.56 22.18 -23.72
C GLY A 17 -1.80 21.60 -23.05
N GLY A 18 -1.62 20.90 -21.92
CA GLY A 18 -2.71 20.25 -21.17
C GLY A 18 -3.25 18.95 -21.80
N ARG A 19 -2.61 18.41 -22.84
CA ARG A 19 -2.98 17.12 -23.47
C ARG A 19 -1.95 16.06 -23.15
N ALA A 20 -2.41 14.88 -22.74
CA ALA A 20 -1.55 13.72 -22.48
C ALA A 20 -1.32 12.89 -23.75
N PHE A 21 -0.07 12.53 -24.00
CA PHE A 21 0.39 11.62 -25.05
C PHE A 21 1.14 10.46 -24.40
N VAL A 22 0.80 9.23 -24.76
CA VAL A 22 1.40 8.03 -24.15
C VAL A 22 2.03 7.16 -25.22
N HIS A 23 3.26 6.73 -24.97
CA HIS A 23 3.94 5.72 -25.76
C HIS A 23 4.32 4.54 -24.84
N ARG A 24 3.72 3.38 -25.08
CA ARG A 24 4.00 2.15 -24.31
C ARG A 24 5.20 1.42 -24.92
N PHE A 25 6.20 1.12 -24.10
CA PHE A 25 7.39 0.36 -24.53
C PHE A 25 7.22 -1.13 -24.32
N ARG A 26 6.55 -1.53 -23.24
CA ARG A 26 6.32 -2.93 -22.87
C ARG A 26 5.00 -3.08 -22.09
N PRO A 27 4.37 -4.26 -22.13
CA PRO A 27 3.17 -4.53 -21.33
C PRO A 27 3.44 -4.32 -19.83
N ALA A 28 2.49 -3.71 -19.13
CA ALA A 28 2.47 -3.73 -17.67
C ALA A 28 1.80 -5.01 -17.18
N PHE A 29 2.08 -5.39 -15.92
CA PHE A 29 1.31 -6.44 -15.27
C PHE A 29 -0.14 -5.97 -15.13
N GLN A 30 -1.10 -6.72 -15.69
CA GLN A 30 -2.52 -6.34 -15.65
C GLN A 30 -2.75 -4.90 -16.17
N THR A 31 -3.79 -4.20 -15.71
CA THR A 31 -4.13 -2.84 -16.14
C THR A 31 -3.43 -1.72 -15.36
N ARG A 32 -2.28 -1.99 -14.75
CA ARG A 32 -1.56 -1.01 -13.91
C ARG A 32 -1.20 0.28 -14.65
N ASP A 33 -0.72 0.16 -15.89
CA ASP A 33 -0.39 1.32 -16.73
C ASP A 33 -1.66 2.13 -17.04
N LEU A 34 -2.74 1.46 -17.44
CA LEU A 34 -4.01 2.09 -17.78
C LEU A 34 -4.56 2.94 -16.62
N PHE A 35 -4.59 2.39 -15.40
CA PHE A 35 -5.11 3.11 -14.22
C PHE A 35 -4.15 4.21 -13.72
N THR A 36 -2.85 4.04 -13.92
CA THR A 36 -1.87 5.11 -13.65
C THR A 36 -2.04 6.28 -14.64
N ILE A 37 -2.20 5.98 -15.93
CA ILE A 37 -2.50 6.98 -16.96
C ILE A 37 -3.84 7.66 -16.65
N TRP A 38 -4.86 6.88 -16.25
CA TRP A 38 -6.15 7.41 -15.83
C TRP A 38 -6.00 8.42 -14.68
N GLY A 39 -5.12 8.14 -13.72
CA GLY A 39 -4.82 9.07 -12.64
C GLY A 39 -4.25 10.40 -13.11
N VAL A 40 -3.34 10.37 -14.09
CA VAL A 40 -2.82 11.59 -14.72
C VAL A 40 -3.93 12.34 -15.47
N LEU A 41 -4.84 11.63 -16.16
CA LEU A 41 -5.99 12.25 -16.82
C LEU A 41 -6.93 12.93 -15.81
N GLN A 42 -7.16 12.32 -14.64
CA GLN A 42 -7.93 12.96 -13.57
C GLN A 42 -7.25 14.24 -13.06
N LEU A 43 -5.93 14.23 -12.93
CA LEU A 43 -5.16 15.42 -12.54
C LEU A 43 -5.32 16.56 -13.57
N LEU A 44 -5.18 16.26 -14.87
CA LEU A 44 -5.36 17.23 -15.95
C LEU A 44 -6.77 17.80 -15.98
N ARG A 45 -7.78 16.96 -15.77
CA ARG A 45 -9.19 17.37 -15.70
C ARG A 45 -9.48 18.24 -14.48
N ARG A 46 -8.90 17.91 -13.33
CA ARG A 46 -9.12 18.64 -12.07
C ARG A 46 -8.40 19.98 -12.03
N TYR A 47 -7.25 20.09 -12.70
CA TYR A 47 -6.45 21.31 -12.72
C TYR A 47 -6.11 21.78 -14.15
N PRO A 48 -7.11 22.17 -14.97
CA PRO A 48 -6.88 22.62 -16.33
C PRO A 48 -5.91 23.81 -16.39
N GLY A 49 -4.91 23.74 -17.28
CA GLY A 49 -3.90 24.79 -17.46
C GLY A 49 -2.90 24.98 -16.32
N ARG A 50 -3.00 24.21 -15.23
CA ARG A 50 -2.07 24.27 -14.08
C ARG A 50 -1.06 23.14 -14.04
N VAL A 51 -1.30 22.05 -14.78
CA VAL A 51 -0.32 20.99 -14.97
C VAL A 51 0.66 21.45 -16.05
N PRO A 52 1.96 21.60 -15.74
CA PRO A 52 2.94 22.07 -16.72
C PRO A 52 3.18 21.03 -17.81
N ASP A 53 3.80 21.48 -18.89
CA ASP A 53 4.36 20.56 -19.88
C ASP A 53 5.44 19.71 -19.21
N LEU A 54 5.36 18.39 -19.41
CA LEU A 54 6.23 17.42 -18.74
C LEU A 54 6.46 16.18 -19.59
N ASP A 55 7.55 15.47 -19.30
CA ASP A 55 7.96 14.25 -19.99
C ASP A 55 8.45 13.23 -18.96
N LEU A 56 7.64 12.19 -18.75
CA LEU A 56 7.82 11.20 -17.70
C LEU A 56 8.09 9.83 -18.29
N MET A 57 9.00 9.11 -17.66
CA MET A 57 9.23 7.68 -17.86
C MET A 57 8.70 6.95 -16.64
N PHE A 58 7.88 5.92 -16.84
CA PHE A 58 7.19 5.24 -15.73
C PHE A 58 7.42 3.74 -15.80
N ASP A 59 7.86 3.13 -14.70
CA ASP A 59 7.94 1.68 -14.51
C ASP A 59 6.76 1.18 -13.68
N CYS A 60 5.99 0.23 -14.23
CA CYS A 60 4.81 -0.34 -13.59
C CYS A 60 5.10 -1.61 -12.76
N ALA A 61 6.37 -2.00 -12.61
CA ALA A 61 6.78 -3.17 -11.83
C ALA A 61 6.63 -2.95 -10.30
N ASP A 62 6.81 -4.03 -9.54
CA ASP A 62 6.76 -4.01 -8.08
C ASP A 62 8.05 -3.45 -7.44
N TRP A 63 9.22 -3.61 -8.07
CA TRP A 63 10.47 -3.20 -7.43
C TRP A 63 10.98 -1.87 -7.99
N PRO A 64 11.52 -0.99 -7.14
CA PRO A 64 12.26 0.18 -7.59
C PRO A 64 13.62 -0.28 -8.17
N VAL A 65 14.07 0.37 -9.25
CA VAL A 65 15.18 -0.12 -10.07
C VAL A 65 16.33 0.87 -10.22
N VAL A 66 16.15 2.15 -9.87
CA VAL A 66 17.22 3.16 -9.99
C VAL A 66 18.15 3.08 -8.78
N ARG A 67 19.12 2.16 -8.82
CA ARG A 67 20.03 1.88 -7.69
C ARG A 67 20.99 3.04 -7.39
N THR A 68 20.96 3.55 -6.16
CA THR A 68 21.80 4.67 -5.68
C THR A 68 23.29 4.50 -5.97
N HIS A 69 23.85 3.31 -5.77
CA HIS A 69 25.28 3.05 -5.94
C HIS A 69 25.79 3.24 -7.38
N LEU A 70 24.92 3.15 -8.40
CA LEU A 70 25.30 3.36 -9.80
C LEU A 70 25.44 4.84 -10.17
N TYR A 71 24.94 5.74 -9.31
CA TYR A 71 24.82 7.17 -9.59
C TYR A 71 25.53 8.05 -8.54
N ARG A 72 26.39 7.46 -7.71
CA ARG A 72 27.25 8.17 -6.75
C ARG A 72 28.71 8.11 -7.21
N GLY A 73 29.41 9.25 -7.16
CA GLY A 73 30.85 9.35 -7.43
C GLY A 73 31.23 10.29 -8.59
N LYS A 74 32.54 10.58 -8.70
CA LYS A 74 33.11 11.57 -9.65
C LYS A 74 32.88 11.21 -11.14
N HIS A 75 32.66 9.92 -11.43
CA HIS A 75 32.40 9.39 -12.78
C HIS A 75 31.01 8.76 -12.89
N ALA A 76 30.09 9.10 -11.99
CA ALA A 76 28.74 8.54 -12.00
C ALA A 76 27.98 8.91 -13.28
N ALA A 77 27.18 7.97 -13.76
CA ALA A 77 26.26 8.24 -14.87
C ALA A 77 25.20 9.27 -14.46
N PHE A 78 24.59 9.95 -15.45
CA PHE A 78 23.40 10.75 -15.20
C PHE A 78 22.25 9.85 -14.72
N MET A 79 21.67 10.22 -13.57
CA MET A 79 20.51 9.56 -12.98
C MET A 79 19.31 9.62 -13.93
N PRO A 80 18.65 8.49 -14.25
CA PRO A 80 17.42 8.51 -15.03
C PRO A 80 16.24 8.96 -14.15
N PRO A 81 15.43 9.97 -14.55
CA PRO A 81 14.17 10.27 -13.89
C PRO A 81 13.16 9.18 -14.24
N LEU A 82 12.96 8.23 -13.33
CA LEU A 82 12.04 7.12 -13.49
C LEU A 82 11.00 7.18 -12.38
N PHE A 83 9.73 7.25 -12.77
CA PHE A 83 8.61 7.17 -11.86
C PHE A 83 8.30 5.71 -11.57
N SER A 84 7.97 5.42 -10.31
CA SER A 84 7.58 4.10 -9.84
C SER A 84 6.63 4.25 -8.67
N TYR A 85 6.05 3.15 -8.22
CA TYR A 85 5.05 3.19 -7.16
C TYR A 85 5.62 3.11 -5.74
N CYS A 86 6.91 2.77 -5.60
CA CYS A 86 7.63 2.83 -4.34
C CYS A 86 9.12 3.13 -4.53
N GLY A 87 9.82 3.37 -3.42
CA GLY A 87 11.27 3.40 -3.32
C GLY A 87 11.77 2.76 -2.03
N ASP A 88 13.08 2.55 -1.91
CA ASP A 88 13.75 2.19 -0.65
C ASP A 88 15.02 3.05 -0.46
N ASP A 89 15.70 2.93 0.68
CA ASP A 89 16.92 3.71 0.98
C ASP A 89 18.08 3.47 0.00
N ARG A 90 17.96 2.47 -0.87
CA ARG A 90 18.96 2.07 -1.86
C ARG A 90 18.55 2.44 -3.29
N THR A 91 17.39 3.06 -3.49
CA THR A 91 16.89 3.48 -4.80
C THR A 91 16.60 4.97 -4.90
N LEU A 92 16.42 5.45 -6.13
CA LEU A 92 16.23 6.86 -6.48
C LEU A 92 14.98 7.08 -7.36
N ASP A 93 14.15 6.05 -7.50
CA ASP A 93 12.88 6.13 -8.22
C ASP A 93 11.98 7.21 -7.62
N ILE A 94 11.33 7.98 -8.51
CA ILE A 94 10.42 9.06 -8.14
C ILE A 94 9.05 8.45 -7.84
N VAL A 95 8.65 8.50 -6.58
CA VAL A 95 7.45 7.79 -6.15
C VAL A 95 6.18 8.51 -6.58
N PHE A 96 5.25 7.75 -7.16
CA PHE A 96 3.93 8.20 -7.61
C PHE A 96 2.83 7.35 -6.97
N PRO A 97 1.60 7.89 -6.76
CA PRO A 97 0.48 7.09 -6.28
C PRO A 97 0.24 5.85 -7.13
N ASP A 98 0.06 4.70 -6.48
CA ASP A 98 -0.16 3.44 -7.18
C ASP A 98 -1.48 3.44 -7.97
N TRP A 99 -1.55 2.59 -8.99
CA TRP A 99 -2.73 2.47 -9.87
C TRP A 99 -4.02 2.19 -9.11
N SER A 100 -3.94 1.51 -7.96
CA SER A 100 -5.11 1.07 -7.20
C SER A 100 -5.84 2.21 -6.48
N PHE A 101 -5.29 3.44 -6.46
CA PHE A 101 -6.07 4.63 -6.12
C PHE A 101 -7.23 4.89 -7.09
N TRP A 102 -7.04 4.55 -8.36
CA TRP A 102 -8.08 4.70 -9.39
C TRP A 102 -8.83 3.41 -9.69
N GLY A 103 -8.41 2.30 -9.07
CA GLY A 103 -9.08 1.01 -9.15
C GLY A 103 -8.13 -0.12 -9.53
N TRP A 104 -8.55 -1.34 -9.23
CA TRP A 104 -7.85 -2.55 -9.64
C TRP A 104 -8.88 -3.64 -9.96
N PRO A 105 -9.45 -3.61 -11.19
CA PRO A 105 -10.62 -4.40 -11.55
C PRO A 105 -10.35 -5.91 -11.54
N GLU A 106 -9.13 -6.34 -11.85
CA GLU A 106 -8.72 -7.75 -11.86
C GLU A 106 -8.88 -8.43 -10.50
N ILE A 107 -8.90 -7.66 -9.42
CA ILE A 107 -9.12 -8.14 -8.05
C ILE A 107 -10.32 -7.47 -7.37
N ASN A 108 -11.23 -6.89 -8.16
CA ASN A 108 -12.47 -6.26 -7.71
C ASN A 108 -12.27 -5.14 -6.66
N ILE A 109 -11.23 -4.33 -6.82
CA ILE A 109 -10.97 -3.15 -5.99
C ILE A 109 -11.51 -1.91 -6.69
N LYS A 110 -12.44 -1.23 -6.03
CA LYS A 110 -13.03 0.03 -6.48
C LYS A 110 -12.00 1.18 -6.43
N PRO A 111 -12.20 2.26 -7.21
CA PRO A 111 -11.46 3.50 -7.01
C PRO A 111 -11.58 4.01 -5.57
N TRP A 112 -10.54 4.69 -5.09
CA TRP A 112 -10.40 5.10 -3.68
C TRP A 112 -11.61 5.88 -3.15
N ASP A 113 -12.17 6.81 -3.93
CA ASP A 113 -13.33 7.60 -3.49
C ASP A 113 -14.56 6.75 -3.15
N ALA A 114 -14.84 5.73 -3.96
CA ALA A 114 -15.94 4.80 -3.73
C ALA A 114 -15.59 3.82 -2.60
N LEU A 115 -14.37 3.26 -2.62
CA LEU A 115 -13.93 2.31 -1.60
C LEU A 115 -13.83 2.93 -0.20
N ARG A 116 -13.46 4.21 -0.10
CA ARG A 116 -13.43 4.94 1.17
C ARG A 116 -14.81 4.98 1.82
N GLN A 117 -15.88 5.10 1.04
CA GLN A 117 -17.24 5.04 1.58
C GLN A 117 -17.58 3.64 2.07
N ASP A 118 -17.27 2.58 1.30
CA ASP A 118 -17.47 1.19 1.75
C ASP A 118 -16.72 0.91 3.06
N LEU A 119 -15.49 1.42 3.20
CA LEU A 119 -14.68 1.28 4.41
C LEU A 119 -15.29 2.08 5.58
N LYS A 120 -15.75 3.30 5.35
CA LYS A 120 -16.45 4.12 6.35
C LYS A 120 -17.70 3.41 6.85
N ASP A 121 -18.52 2.88 5.94
CA ASP A 121 -19.72 2.12 6.30
C ASP A 121 -19.36 0.86 7.07
N GLY A 122 -18.33 0.13 6.62
CA GLY A 122 -17.76 -1.02 7.33
C GLY A 122 -17.33 -0.69 8.76
N ASN A 123 -16.64 0.44 8.95
CA ASN A 123 -16.16 0.90 10.25
C ASN A 123 -17.30 1.21 11.23
N ASN A 124 -18.43 1.70 10.71
CA ASN A 124 -19.60 2.09 11.49
C ASN A 124 -20.49 0.90 11.89
N ARG A 125 -20.27 -0.30 11.33
CA ARG A 125 -21.05 -1.50 11.67
C ARG A 125 -20.87 -1.96 13.11
N VAL A 126 -19.65 -1.82 13.63
CA VAL A 126 -19.28 -2.26 14.99
C VAL A 126 -18.42 -1.19 15.62
N LYS A 127 -18.86 -0.68 16.79
CA LYS A 127 -18.08 0.28 17.59
C LYS A 127 -16.73 -0.34 17.91
N TRP A 128 -15.67 0.48 17.92
CA TRP A 128 -14.31 0.00 18.12
C TRP A 128 -14.14 -0.88 19.38
N LEU A 129 -14.79 -0.50 20.49
CA LEU A 129 -14.75 -1.27 21.75
C LEU A 129 -15.37 -2.68 21.63
N ASP A 130 -16.28 -2.88 20.69
CA ASP A 130 -16.99 -4.15 20.47
C ASP A 130 -16.35 -5.00 19.35
N ARG A 131 -15.30 -4.48 18.70
CA ARG A 131 -14.54 -5.23 17.68
C ARG A 131 -13.78 -6.39 18.31
N VAL A 132 -13.52 -7.41 17.49
CA VAL A 132 -12.78 -8.61 17.88
C VAL A 132 -11.38 -8.20 18.39
N PRO A 133 -10.99 -8.60 19.61
CA PRO A 133 -9.82 -8.07 20.31
C PRO A 133 -8.48 -8.71 19.87
N TYR A 134 -8.38 -9.14 18.62
CA TYR A 134 -7.20 -9.80 18.06
C TYR A 134 -6.62 -9.01 16.89
N ALA A 135 -5.34 -9.19 16.63
CA ALA A 135 -4.71 -8.73 15.40
C ALA A 135 -5.17 -9.56 14.21
N TYR A 136 -5.49 -8.89 13.11
CA TYR A 136 -6.02 -9.53 11.91
C TYR A 136 -5.16 -9.23 10.70
N TRP A 137 -4.89 -10.28 9.93
CA TRP A 137 -4.33 -10.18 8.59
C TRP A 137 -5.00 -11.20 7.67
N LYS A 138 -5.32 -10.79 6.44
CA LYS A 138 -5.72 -11.69 5.35
C LYS A 138 -4.92 -11.31 4.10
N GLY A 139 -4.28 -12.29 3.47
CA GLY A 139 -3.50 -12.04 2.27
C GLY A 139 -2.77 -13.27 1.76
N ASN A 140 -2.12 -13.12 0.59
CA ASN A 140 -1.32 -14.19 -0.01
C ASN A 140 0.08 -14.24 0.62
N PRO A 141 0.46 -15.32 1.32
CA PRO A 141 1.79 -15.44 1.90
C PRO A 141 2.86 -15.84 0.88
N ALA A 142 2.49 -16.41 -0.27
CA ALA A 142 3.45 -16.94 -1.25
C ALA A 142 4.29 -15.84 -1.93
N VAL A 143 3.87 -14.57 -1.86
CA VAL A 143 4.53 -13.45 -2.54
C VAL A 143 5.76 -12.91 -1.80
N ALA A 144 5.97 -13.28 -0.53
CA ALA A 144 7.10 -12.76 0.26
C ALA A 144 7.42 -13.65 1.46
N VAL A 145 8.72 -13.82 1.74
CA VAL A 145 9.20 -14.59 2.91
C VAL A 145 8.67 -14.00 4.22
N THR A 146 8.68 -12.68 4.38
CA THR A 146 8.16 -12.03 5.61
C THR A 146 6.67 -12.36 5.89
N ARG A 147 5.86 -12.60 4.84
CA ARG A 147 4.47 -13.05 4.99
C ARG A 147 4.36 -14.53 5.33
N GLN A 148 5.25 -15.36 4.80
CA GLN A 148 5.34 -16.76 5.19
C GLN A 148 5.70 -16.88 6.69
N GLU A 149 6.61 -16.03 7.17
CA GLU A 149 6.94 -15.94 8.59
C GLU A 149 5.77 -15.43 9.43
N LEU A 150 5.01 -14.44 8.96
CA LEU A 150 3.83 -13.92 9.66
C LEU A 150 2.76 -15.00 9.89
N VAL A 151 2.63 -15.97 8.98
CA VAL A 151 1.72 -17.12 9.16
C VAL A 151 2.04 -17.91 10.43
N ASN A 152 3.30 -17.97 10.85
CA ASN A 152 3.70 -18.66 12.08
C ASN A 152 3.24 -17.94 13.35
N CYS A 153 2.77 -16.68 13.24
CA CYS A 153 2.14 -15.96 14.34
C CYS A 153 0.66 -16.31 14.52
N ASN A 154 0.07 -17.15 13.65
CA ASN A 154 -1.31 -17.58 13.86
C ASN A 154 -1.42 -18.46 15.12
N VAL A 155 -2.62 -18.54 15.69
CA VAL A 155 -2.90 -19.42 16.84
C VAL A 155 -2.56 -20.88 16.52
N SER A 156 -1.90 -21.54 17.47
CA SER A 156 -1.61 -22.98 17.46
C SER A 156 -2.14 -23.65 18.73
N THR A 157 -2.02 -24.97 18.83
CA THR A 157 -2.38 -25.72 20.04
C THR A 157 -1.52 -25.37 21.26
N THR A 158 -0.31 -24.86 21.03
CA THR A 158 0.68 -24.59 22.09
C THR A 158 0.87 -23.09 22.36
N LYS A 159 0.46 -22.21 21.45
CA LYS A 159 0.72 -20.78 21.55
C LYS A 159 -0.34 -19.93 20.85
N ASP A 160 -0.83 -18.91 21.56
CA ASP A 160 -1.64 -17.84 20.97
C ASP A 160 -0.91 -16.50 21.07
N TRP A 161 -0.61 -15.93 19.91
CA TRP A 161 0.02 -14.62 19.75
C TRP A 161 -0.99 -13.46 19.73
N ASN A 162 -2.26 -13.76 19.97
CA ASN A 162 -3.40 -12.85 19.77
C ASN A 162 -3.53 -12.38 18.31
N ALA A 163 -3.04 -13.16 17.35
CA ALA A 163 -3.14 -12.87 15.92
C ALA A 163 -3.98 -13.92 15.20
N ARG A 164 -4.74 -13.47 14.21
CA ARG A 164 -5.63 -14.27 13.34
C ARG A 164 -5.19 -14.01 11.91
N ILE A 165 -4.42 -14.95 11.37
CA ILE A 165 -3.73 -14.83 10.08
C ILE A 165 -4.41 -15.76 9.07
N TYR A 166 -5.05 -15.18 8.06
CA TYR A 166 -5.82 -15.89 7.06
C TYR A 166 -5.09 -15.89 5.71
N LYS A 167 -4.77 -17.08 5.20
CA LYS A 167 -4.15 -17.24 3.89
C LYS A 167 -5.20 -17.02 2.81
N GLN A 168 -4.89 -16.14 1.85
CA GLN A 168 -5.71 -15.90 0.69
C GLN A 168 -5.11 -16.61 -0.52
N ASP A 169 -5.85 -17.58 -1.05
CA ASP A 169 -5.52 -18.28 -2.29
C ASP A 169 -6.02 -17.47 -3.48
N TRP A 170 -5.10 -16.79 -4.16
CA TRP A 170 -5.44 -15.94 -5.31
C TRP A 170 -6.02 -16.72 -6.50
N PHE A 171 -5.64 -17.98 -6.70
CA PHE A 171 -6.20 -18.78 -7.79
C PHE A 171 -7.67 -19.10 -7.52
N ARG A 172 -7.99 -19.51 -6.29
CA ARG A 172 -9.37 -19.73 -5.87
C ARG A 172 -10.19 -18.44 -5.89
N GLU A 173 -9.65 -17.36 -5.33
CA GLU A 173 -10.34 -16.06 -5.27
C GLU A 173 -10.60 -15.48 -6.67
N SER A 174 -9.65 -15.65 -7.60
CA SER A 174 -9.84 -15.22 -8.99
C SER A 174 -11.02 -15.94 -9.66
N LYS A 175 -11.24 -17.22 -9.37
CA LYS A 175 -12.41 -17.98 -9.87
C LYS A 175 -13.71 -17.53 -9.21
N ALA A 176 -13.65 -17.12 -7.94
CA ALA A 176 -14.81 -16.63 -7.18
C ALA A 176 -15.12 -15.14 -7.41
N GLY A 177 -14.28 -14.42 -8.17
CA GLY A 177 -14.41 -12.98 -8.39
C GLY A 177 -14.11 -12.13 -7.14
N TYR A 178 -13.27 -12.64 -6.23
CA TYR A 178 -12.83 -11.96 -5.00
C TYR A 178 -13.98 -11.53 -4.06
N LYS A 179 -15.15 -12.18 -4.14
CA LYS A 179 -16.34 -11.85 -3.33
C LYS A 179 -16.06 -11.96 -1.82
N ASP A 180 -15.24 -12.92 -1.42
CA ASP A 180 -14.86 -13.16 -0.01
C ASP A 180 -13.71 -12.24 0.47
N SER A 181 -13.23 -11.35 -0.40
CA SER A 181 -12.10 -10.45 -0.14
C SER A 181 -12.48 -8.97 -0.24
N ASN A 182 -13.79 -8.67 -0.14
CA ASN A 182 -14.27 -7.30 0.00
C ASN A 182 -13.57 -6.62 1.19
N LEU A 183 -12.99 -5.43 0.98
CA LEU A 183 -12.21 -4.74 2.02
C LEU A 183 -13.10 -4.08 3.08
N GLY A 184 -14.27 -3.56 2.69
CA GLY A 184 -15.23 -2.93 3.59
C GLY A 184 -15.82 -3.89 4.64
N SER A 185 -15.80 -5.20 4.39
CA SER A 185 -16.22 -6.21 5.36
C SER A 185 -15.09 -6.69 6.31
N GLN A 186 -13.85 -6.24 6.11
CA GLN A 186 -12.68 -6.72 6.87
C GLN A 186 -12.23 -5.81 8.02
N CYS A 187 -12.99 -4.75 8.34
CA CYS A 187 -12.71 -3.82 9.43
C CYS A 187 -13.39 -4.24 10.75
N THR A 188 -13.32 -5.53 11.08
CA THR A 188 -14.05 -6.16 12.21
C THR A 188 -13.21 -6.36 13.48
N HIS A 189 -11.89 -6.18 13.36
CA HIS A 189 -10.93 -6.44 14.44
C HIS A 189 -10.34 -5.13 14.96
N ARG A 190 -9.99 -5.09 16.25
CA ARG A 190 -9.38 -3.89 16.86
C ARG A 190 -8.03 -3.56 16.26
N TYR A 191 -7.27 -4.56 15.82
CA TYR A 191 -5.93 -4.39 15.29
C TYR A 191 -5.81 -4.98 13.89
N LYS A 192 -5.18 -4.25 12.97
CA LYS A 192 -4.95 -4.67 11.59
C LYS A 192 -3.46 -4.65 11.28
N ILE A 193 -2.94 -5.76 10.79
CA ILE A 193 -1.50 -5.88 10.49
C ILE A 193 -1.24 -5.42 9.06
N TYR A 194 -0.30 -4.49 8.90
CA TYR A 194 0.33 -4.21 7.62
C TYR A 194 1.68 -4.93 7.54
N ILE A 195 1.91 -5.59 6.41
CA ILE A 195 3.18 -6.22 6.07
C ILE A 195 3.38 -6.20 4.56
N GLU A 196 4.62 -5.96 4.17
CA GLU A 196 5.04 -5.89 2.76
C GLU A 196 4.82 -7.20 2.02
N GLY A 197 4.71 -7.10 0.70
CA GLY A 197 4.62 -8.24 -0.20
C GLY A 197 5.92 -8.38 -0.97
N SER A 198 5.80 -8.58 -2.29
CA SER A 198 6.92 -8.58 -3.23
C SER A 198 7.81 -7.33 -3.08
N ALA A 199 7.15 -6.18 -2.90
CA ALA A 199 7.73 -4.90 -2.47
C ALA A 199 6.77 -4.20 -1.50
N TRP A 200 6.50 -2.90 -1.67
CA TRP A 200 5.41 -2.25 -0.95
C TRP A 200 4.07 -2.97 -1.22
N SER A 201 3.15 -2.94 -0.26
CA SER A 201 1.81 -3.49 -0.46
C SER A 201 0.76 -2.40 -0.54
N VAL A 202 -0.04 -2.43 -1.61
CA VAL A 202 -1.17 -1.50 -1.82
C VAL A 202 -2.21 -1.55 -0.69
N SER A 203 -2.18 -2.57 0.16
CA SER A 203 -3.11 -2.75 1.28
C SER A 203 -2.92 -1.73 2.41
N GLN A 204 -1.79 -1.02 2.46
CA GLN A 204 -1.48 -0.09 3.55
C GLN A 204 -2.59 0.93 3.78
N LYS A 205 -3.02 1.62 2.71
CA LYS A 205 -4.09 2.62 2.78
C LYS A 205 -5.43 2.05 3.22
N TYR A 206 -5.76 0.82 2.82
CA TYR A 206 -7.00 0.15 3.21
C TYR A 206 -6.99 -0.25 4.68
N ILE A 207 -5.83 -0.72 5.16
CA ILE A 207 -5.61 -1.08 6.57
C ILE A 207 -5.72 0.15 7.46
N LEU A 208 -5.05 1.25 7.08
CA LEU A 208 -5.13 2.53 7.80
C LEU A 208 -6.57 3.07 7.82
N ALA A 209 -7.34 2.85 6.76
CA ALA A 209 -8.72 3.30 6.66
C ALA A 209 -9.75 2.49 7.45
N CYS A 210 -9.37 1.35 8.05
CA CYS A 210 -10.30 0.50 8.80
C CYS A 210 -10.67 1.04 10.21
N ASP A 211 -10.22 2.22 10.63
CA ASP A 211 -10.45 2.76 11.99
C ASP A 211 -10.03 1.73 13.08
N SER A 212 -9.07 0.88 12.76
CA SER A 212 -8.43 -0.11 13.64
C SER A 212 -7.02 0.37 13.95
N MET A 213 -6.47 -0.06 15.08
CA MET A 213 -5.08 0.24 15.39
C MET A 213 -4.20 -0.52 14.41
N THR A 214 -3.49 0.22 13.56
CA THR A 214 -2.65 -0.37 12.53
C THR A 214 -1.34 -0.84 13.15
N LEU A 215 -1.08 -2.14 13.10
CA LEU A 215 0.19 -2.75 13.46
C LEU A 215 1.06 -2.81 12.22
N LEU A 216 2.03 -1.90 12.11
CA LEU A 216 2.84 -1.75 10.90
C LEU A 216 4.17 -2.49 11.09
N VAL A 217 4.31 -3.65 10.45
CA VAL A 217 5.59 -4.37 10.40
C VAL A 217 6.60 -3.50 9.66
N THR A 218 7.74 -3.23 10.31
CA THR A 218 8.77 -2.29 9.86
C THR A 218 9.02 -2.42 8.36
N PRO A 219 8.65 -1.40 7.56
CA PRO A 219 8.66 -1.51 6.11
C PRO A 219 10.06 -1.23 5.58
N ARG A 220 10.43 -1.89 4.49
CA ARG A 220 11.63 -1.56 3.73
C ARG A 220 11.35 -0.50 2.66
N TYR A 221 10.17 -0.57 2.05
CA TYR A 221 9.74 0.29 0.97
C TYR A 221 8.85 1.41 1.49
N TYR A 222 8.93 2.55 0.81
CA TYR A 222 7.99 3.65 1.02
C TYR A 222 7.22 3.96 -0.26
N ASP A 223 5.96 4.34 -0.11
CA ASP A 223 5.13 4.92 -1.16
C ASP A 223 5.04 6.44 -0.99
N PHE A 224 4.17 7.10 -1.76
CA PHE A 224 4.12 8.57 -1.79
C PHE A 224 3.60 9.20 -0.48
N PHE A 225 2.91 8.45 0.38
CA PHE A 225 2.38 8.97 1.65
C PHE A 225 3.01 8.33 2.89
N SER A 226 3.60 7.13 2.76
CA SER A 226 4.04 6.36 3.92
C SER A 226 5.15 7.04 4.73
N ARG A 227 6.00 7.87 4.10
CA ARG A 227 7.04 8.65 4.79
C ARG A 227 6.48 9.72 5.73
N SER A 228 5.23 10.11 5.57
CA SER A 228 4.54 11.06 6.44
C SER A 228 3.88 10.39 7.64
N LEU A 229 3.87 9.05 7.70
CA LEU A 229 3.31 8.32 8.83
C LEU A 229 4.27 8.34 10.01
N MET A 230 3.81 8.87 11.12
CA MET A 230 4.56 8.90 12.38
C MET A 230 4.18 7.71 13.28
N PRO A 231 5.17 6.96 13.80
CA PRO A 231 4.92 5.86 14.74
C PRO A 231 4.27 6.37 16.02
N ILE A 232 3.45 5.52 16.65
CA ILE A 232 2.63 5.78 17.85
C ILE A 232 1.50 6.81 17.65
N GLN A 233 1.60 7.69 16.65
CA GLN A 233 0.53 8.60 16.27
C GLN A 233 -0.41 8.01 15.22
N HIS A 234 0.14 7.42 14.15
CA HIS A 234 -0.65 6.88 13.03
C HIS A 234 -0.70 5.35 13.01
N TYR A 235 0.29 4.70 13.62
CA TYR A 235 0.40 3.25 13.65
C TYR A 235 1.25 2.80 14.83
N TRP A 236 1.08 1.55 15.24
CA TRP A 236 1.95 0.87 16.19
C TRP A 236 3.08 0.14 15.45
N PRO A 237 4.36 0.45 15.70
CA PRO A 237 5.47 -0.20 15.03
C PRO A 237 5.61 -1.67 15.48
N VAL A 238 5.82 -2.57 14.52
CA VAL A 238 6.10 -3.99 14.75
C VAL A 238 7.47 -4.33 14.20
N HIS A 239 8.29 -4.98 15.03
CA HIS A 239 9.62 -5.43 14.65
C HIS A 239 9.53 -6.59 13.65
N ASN A 240 10.26 -6.53 12.53
CA ASN A 240 10.17 -7.56 11.50
C ASN A 240 10.85 -8.87 11.93
N ASP A 241 11.98 -8.79 12.62
CA ASP A 241 12.75 -9.94 13.14
C ASP A 241 12.03 -10.67 14.30
N ASN A 242 11.30 -9.94 15.15
CA ASN A 242 10.53 -10.50 16.27
C ASN A 242 9.02 -10.22 16.19
N LYS A 243 8.45 -10.41 15.00
CA LYS A 243 7.09 -9.95 14.66
C LYS A 243 5.97 -10.56 15.54
N CYS A 244 6.05 -11.83 15.92
CA CYS A 244 4.96 -12.48 16.66
C CYS A 244 4.86 -11.96 18.11
N ASP A 245 5.99 -11.88 18.83
CA ASP A 245 6.04 -11.30 20.17
C ASP A 245 5.68 -9.81 20.14
N SER A 246 6.18 -9.06 19.14
CA SER A 246 5.88 -7.63 18.98
C SER A 246 4.39 -7.38 18.71
N ILE A 247 3.74 -8.21 17.88
CA ILE A 247 2.28 -8.18 17.67
C ILE A 247 1.55 -8.50 18.97
N LYS A 248 1.94 -9.58 19.66
CA LYS A 248 1.30 -9.99 20.91
C LYS A 248 1.35 -8.89 21.95
N TYR A 249 2.51 -8.28 22.14
CA TYR A 249 2.70 -7.15 23.06
C TYR A 249 1.77 -5.98 22.71
N ALA A 250 1.71 -5.58 21.44
CA ALA A 250 0.84 -4.50 20.99
C ALA A 250 -0.65 -4.78 21.28
N VAL A 251 -1.08 -6.03 21.05
CA VAL A 251 -2.47 -6.45 21.28
C VAL A 251 -2.80 -6.52 22.78
N ASP A 252 -1.91 -7.08 23.60
CA ASP A 252 -2.08 -7.15 25.05
C ASP A 252 -2.12 -5.74 25.66
N TRP A 253 -1.25 -4.84 25.21
CA TRP A 253 -1.25 -3.44 25.62
C TRP A 253 -2.54 -2.72 25.21
N GLY A 254 -2.95 -2.83 23.94
CA GLY A 254 -4.16 -2.16 23.46
C GLY A 254 -5.44 -2.66 24.14
N ASN A 255 -5.49 -3.94 24.49
CA ASN A 255 -6.64 -4.54 25.16
C ASN A 255 -6.73 -4.17 26.64
N SER A 256 -5.59 -3.92 27.29
CA SER A 256 -5.51 -3.40 28.67
C SER A 256 -5.72 -1.87 28.74
N HIS A 257 -5.42 -1.14 27.66
CA HIS A 257 -5.50 0.33 27.59
C HIS A 257 -6.54 0.81 26.56
N LYS A 258 -7.75 0.25 26.58
CA LYS A 258 -8.79 0.45 25.54
C LYS A 258 -9.05 1.91 25.18
N GLN A 259 -9.05 2.83 26.16
CA GLN A 259 -9.28 4.26 25.92
C GLN A 259 -8.12 4.92 25.14
N LEU A 260 -6.88 4.55 25.44
CA LEU A 260 -5.69 5.05 24.73
C LEU A 260 -5.54 4.38 23.37
N GLY A 261 -5.81 3.08 23.27
CA GLY A 261 -5.83 2.33 22.01
C GLY A 261 -6.84 2.90 21.00
N TYR A 262 -7.97 3.41 21.49
CA TYR A 262 -8.95 4.16 20.69
C TYR A 262 -8.37 5.50 20.19
N ILE A 263 -7.66 6.25 21.03
CA ILE A 263 -7.06 7.55 20.66
C ILE A 263 -5.94 7.38 19.63
N THR A 264 -5.10 6.35 19.74
CA THR A 264 -4.06 6.04 18.73
C THR A 264 -4.63 5.59 17.38
N CYS A 265 -5.93 5.23 17.29
CA CYS A 265 -6.62 4.99 16.02
C CYS A 265 -7.06 6.28 15.32
N PHE A 266 -7.13 7.41 16.03
CA PHE A 266 -7.56 8.69 15.47
C PHE A 266 -6.40 9.35 14.72
N CYS A 267 -6.10 8.91 13.50
CA CYS A 267 -5.23 9.71 12.64
C CYS A 267 -5.47 9.63 11.11
N LEU A 268 -5.39 10.82 10.51
CA LEU A 268 -5.48 11.25 9.10
C LEU A 268 -6.77 11.02 8.31
N ILE A 269 -7.37 9.82 8.29
CA ILE A 269 -8.42 9.52 7.27
C ILE A 269 -9.80 10.10 7.63
N LYS A 270 -10.06 10.41 8.90
CA LYS A 270 -11.32 11.07 9.31
C LYS A 270 -11.39 12.57 9.00
N TYR A 271 -10.25 13.26 8.81
CA TYR A 271 -10.22 14.74 8.79
C TYR A 271 -9.41 15.38 7.66
N GLY A 272 -8.81 14.62 6.75
CA GLY A 272 -8.09 15.19 5.61
C GLY A 272 -8.32 14.42 4.30
N PRO A 273 -8.45 15.12 3.16
CA PRO A 273 -8.40 14.46 1.86
C PRO A 273 -7.02 13.81 1.69
N ILE A 274 -6.98 12.49 1.56
CA ILE A 274 -5.89 11.84 0.84
C ILE A 274 -6.16 12.14 -0.63
N LEU A 275 -5.57 13.25 -1.10
CA LEU A 275 -5.67 13.90 -2.42
C LEU A 275 -6.98 14.64 -2.74
#